data_AF-A0A7X1Z8F1-F1
#
_entry.id   AF-A0A7X1Z8F1-F1
#
_cell.length_a   1.000
_cell.length_b   1.000
_cell.length_c   1.000
_cell.angle_alpha   90.00
_cell.angle_beta   90.00
_cell.angle_gamma   90.00
#
_symmetry.space_group_name_H-M   'P 1'
#
loop_
_entity.id
_entity.type
_entity.pdbx_description
1 polymer ?
#
loop_
_entity_poly.entity_id
_entity_poly.type
_entity_poly.pdbx_seq_one_letter_code
_entity_poly.pdbx_strand_id
1 'polypeptide(L)' 'MGRPRLLELAEGDMVVIASQTAYLTDGRVFESSENVHRYDKYGFEIVLIRNN' A
#
# COMPACT_ATOMS: atom_id res chain seq x y z
N MET A 1 24.89 -14.65 5.73
CA MET A 1 24.33 -13.56 4.90
C MET A 1 22.89 -13.38 5.32
N GLY A 2 22.60 -12.40 6.18
CA GLY A 2 21.23 -12.15 6.67
C GLY A 2 20.35 -11.61 5.55
N ARG A 3 19.10 -12.06 5.46
CA ARG A 3 18.12 -11.49 4.53
C ARG A 3 18.06 -9.97 4.76
N PRO A 4 18.08 -9.12 3.72
CA PRO A 4 17.86 -7.69 3.91
C PRO A 4 16.52 -7.51 4.61
N ARG A 5 16.51 -6.77 5.73
CA ARG A 5 15.26 -6.39 6.39
C ARG A 5 14.53 -5.47 5.41
N LEU A 6 13.48 -5.99 4.78
CA LEU A 6 12.81 -5.41 3.60
C LEU A 6 12.45 -3.91 3.76
N LEU A 7 12.29 -3.41 5.00
CA LEU A 7 11.97 -2.01 5.31
C LEU A 7 12.86 -1.36 6.39
N GLU A 8 13.86 -2.08 6.92
CA GLU A 8 14.78 -1.58 7.96
C GLU A 8 14.08 -0.91 9.17
N LEU A 9 12.95 -1.46 9.62
CA LEU A 9 12.19 -0.94 10.76
C LEU A 9 12.85 -1.34 12.10
N ALA A 10 12.88 -0.40 13.03
CA ALA A 10 13.13 -0.64 14.44
C ALA A 10 11.83 -0.94 15.19
N GLU A 11 11.95 -1.46 16.42
CA GLU A 11 10.81 -1.63 17.31
C GLU A 11 10.18 -0.27 17.63
N GLY A 12 8.87 -0.15 17.42
CA GLY A 12 8.14 1.10 17.60
C GLY A 12 8.07 2.01 16.37
N ASP A 13 8.77 1.68 15.27
CA ASP A 13 8.64 2.43 14.03
C ASP A 13 7.21 2.29 13.45
N MET A 14 6.60 3.42 13.13
CA MET A 14 5.28 3.44 12.50
C MET A 14 5.37 2.99 11.03
N VAL A 15 4.33 2.29 10.59
CA VAL A 15 4.15 1.87 9.20
C VAL A 15 2.80 2.32 8.68
N VAL A 16 2.72 2.46 7.35
CA VAL A 16 1.45 2.61 6.63
C VAL A 16 1.13 1.29 5.95
N ILE A 17 -0.08 0.78 6.18
CA ILE A 17 -0.59 -0.43 5.53
C ILE A 17 -1.65 0.02 4.53
N ALA A 18 -1.40 -0.26 3.25
CA ALA A 18 -2.30 0.04 2.14
C ALA A 18 -2.83 -1.26 1.55
N SER A 19 -4.11 -1.54 1.76
CA SER A 19 -4.81 -2.71 1.21
C SER A 19 -5.67 -2.29 0.03
N GLN A 20 -5.59 -3.03 -1.08
CA GLN A 20 -6.39 -2.79 -2.27
C GLN A 20 -7.03 -4.06 -2.80
N THR A 21 -8.19 -3.92 -3.42
CA THR A 21 -8.84 -4.99 -4.19
C THR A 21 -9.23 -4.43 -5.55
N ALA A 22 -8.72 -5.05 -6.60
CA ALA A 22 -9.02 -4.70 -7.98
C ALA A 22 -10.11 -5.63 -8.53
N TYR A 23 -11.02 -5.05 -9.31
CA TYR A 23 -12.14 -5.77 -9.93
C TYR A 23 -12.08 -5.62 -11.45
N LEU A 24 -12.46 -6.67 -12.16
CA LEU A 24 -12.75 -6.62 -13.60
C LEU A 24 -14.03 -5.82 -13.86
N THR A 25 -14.27 -5.45 -15.12
CA THR A 25 -15.47 -4.69 -15.53
C THR A 25 -16.78 -5.45 -15.29
N ASP A 26 -16.73 -6.77 -15.10
CA ASP A 26 -17.87 -7.62 -14.76
C ASP A 26 -18.09 -7.80 -13.24
N GLY A 27 -17.31 -7.09 -12.41
CA GLY A 27 -17.41 -7.12 -10.95
C GLY A 27 -16.68 -8.29 -10.28
N ARG A 28 -16.01 -9.17 -11.01
CA ARG A 28 -15.18 -10.23 -10.40
C ARG A 28 -13.87 -9.66 -9.85
N VAL A 29 -13.41 -10.19 -8.72
CA VAL A 29 -12.09 -9.84 -8.16
C VAL A 29 -11.00 -10.31 -9.11
N PHE A 30 -10.08 -9.42 -9.45
CA PHE A 30 -8.88 -9.69 -10.24
C PHE A 30 -7.65 -9.84 -9.34
N GLU A 31 -7.50 -8.96 -8.35
CA GLU A 31 -6.33 -8.92 -7.46
C GLU A 31 -6.74 -8.45 -6.07
N SER A 32 -6.07 -8.99 -5.05
CA SER A 32 -6.03 -8.43 -3.71
C SER A 32 -4.57 -8.32 -3.29
N SER A 33 -4.15 -7.16 -2.80
CA SER A 33 -2.79 -6.93 -2.33
C SER A 33 -2.75 -6.03 -1.11
N GLU A 34 -1.75 -6.26 -0.27
CA GLU A 34 -1.44 -5.46 0.90
C GLU A 34 0.02 -5.00 0.80
N ASN A 35 0.23 -3.70 0.92
CA ASN A 35 1.53 -3.07 0.85
C ASN A 35 1.86 -2.42 2.19
N VAL A 36 3.06 -2.68 2.69
CA VAL A 36 3.57 -2.08 3.93
C VAL A 36 4.65 -1.07 3.56
N HIS A 37 4.50 0.16 4.02
CA HIS A 37 5.44 1.24 3.76
C HIS A 37 5.97 1.83 5.07
N ARG A 38 7.23 2.29 5.05
CA ARG A 38 7.77 3.09 6.15
C ARG A 38 7.04 4.41 6.25
N TYR A 39 6.54 4.76 7.43
CA TYR A 39 5.79 6.00 7.63
C TYR A 39 6.61 7.25 7.29
N ASP A 40 7.91 7.27 7.60
CA ASP A 40 8.81 8.39 7.34
C ASP A 40 9.22 8.56 5.86
N LYS A 41 8.86 7.60 5.01
CA LYS A 41 9.17 7.61 3.56
C LYS A 41 7.94 7.56 2.67
N TYR A 42 6.76 7.35 3.23
CA TYR A 42 5.53 7.18 2.48
C TYR A 42 4.75 8.48 2.38
N GLY A 43 4.29 8.79 1.17
CA GLY A 43 3.32 9.84 0.90
C GLY A 43 2.35 9.36 -0.17
N PHE A 44 1.08 9.71 -0.02
CA PHE A 44 0.06 9.42 -1.03
C PHE A 44 -0.80 10.66 -1.24
N GLU A 45 -1.28 10.85 -2.47
CA GLU A 45 -2.17 11.93 -2.85
C GLU A 45 -3.33 11.32 -3.65
N ILE A 46 -4.56 11.74 -3.33
CA ILE A 46 -5.76 11.36 -4.07
C ILE A 46 -6.40 12.64 -4.58
N VAL A 47 -6.45 12.79 -5.91
CA VAL A 47 -7.16 13.89 -6.55
C VAL A 47 -8.52 13.38 -7.01
N LEU A 48 -9.58 13.88 -6.38
CA LEU A 48 -10.96 13.57 -6.76
C LEU A 48 -11.46 14.63 -7.74
N ILE A 49 -11.56 14.26 -9.01
CA ILE A 49 -12.12 15.14 -10.05
C ILE A 49 -13.57 14.73 -10.29
N ARG A 50 -14.50 15.67 -10.11
CA ARG A 50 -15.89 15.47 -10.50
C ARG A 50 -16.03 15.79 -11.99
N ASN A 51 -15.97 14.75 -12.83
CA ASN A 51 -16.49 14.83 -14.19
C ASN A 51 -17.96 14.40 -14.15
N ASN A 52 -18.86 15.39 -14.24
CA ASN A 52 -20.24 15.15 -14.63
C ASN A 52 -20.28 14.80 -16.12
#